data_AF-A0A5N6GS93-F1
#
_entry.id   AF-A0A5N6GS93-F1
#
_cell.length_a   1.000
_cell.length_b   1.000
_cell.length_c   1.000
_cell.angle_alpha   90.00
_cell.angle_beta   90.00
_cell.angle_gamma   90.00
#
_symmetry.space_group_name_H-M   'P 1'
#
loop_
_entity.id
_entity.type
_entity.pdbx_description
1 polymer ?
#
loop_
_entity_poly.entity_id
_entity_poly.type
_entity_poly.pdbx_seq_one_letter_code
_entity_poly.pdbx_strand_id
1 'polypeptide(L)'
;MNNILRFRRSCEPYVRGEISGPFLFDIAEASAEQRRIQAHLDDHIRAFEDYVLRQAPYLVNSKDARSIDLMRLQNEALTNILETSLVTSEMVYDDYLPVYKKITRRAEKIITSFQSDYGTHRPCIVMDMGVIPSLLWVCLKCRDFPTRHRAVKLLERWPHREGAYDSHLLVQIVKDHMVLEQPIAGDGATANVPEYARIDSVMRVNTSGEE
;
A
#
# COMPACT_ATOMS: atom_id res chain seq x y z
N MET A 1 7.32 6.30 -10.57
CA MET A 1 7.22 5.58 -9.27
C MET A 1 7.99 6.25 -8.12
N ASN A 2 9.26 6.63 -8.29
CA ASN A 2 10.10 7.19 -7.20
C ASN A 2 9.54 8.50 -6.59
N ASN A 3 8.83 9.32 -7.37
CA ASN A 3 8.34 10.62 -6.92
C ASN A 3 7.23 10.54 -5.86
N ILE A 4 6.33 9.55 -5.92
CA ILE A 4 5.21 9.41 -4.95
C ILE A 4 5.74 9.01 -3.57
N LEU A 5 6.63 8.02 -3.51
CA LEU A 5 7.22 7.58 -2.25
C LEU A 5 8.13 8.67 -1.63
N ARG A 6 8.83 9.44 -2.47
CA ARG A 6 9.59 10.61 -2.02
C ARG A 6 8.68 11.70 -1.48
N PHE A 7 7.59 12.01 -2.18
CA PHE A 7 6.60 12.98 -1.75
C PHE A 7 5.97 12.58 -0.41
N ARG A 8 5.59 11.32 -0.26
CA ARG A 8 5.08 10.82 1.02
C ARG A 8 6.10 10.99 2.15
N ARG A 9 7.36 10.64 1.89
CA ARG A 9 8.44 10.84 2.88
C ARG A 9 8.61 12.31 3.24
N SER A 10 8.52 13.24 2.27
CA SER A 10 8.61 14.67 2.58
C SER A 10 7.44 15.19 3.41
N CYS A 11 6.30 14.50 3.41
CA CYS A 11 5.14 14.82 4.25
C CYS A 11 5.24 14.28 5.68
N GLU A 12 6.21 13.40 5.99
CA GLU A 12 6.32 12.79 7.33
C GLU A 12 6.42 13.80 8.48
N PRO A 13 7.21 14.90 8.42
CA PRO A 13 7.30 15.87 9.50
C PRO A 13 5.93 16.50 9.84
N TYR A 14 5.13 16.79 8.80
CA TYR A 14 3.77 17.29 8.97
C TYR A 14 2.88 16.28 9.69
N VAL A 15 2.92 15.02 9.25
CA VAL A 15 2.13 13.93 9.87
C VAL A 15 2.55 13.67 11.32
N ARG A 16 3.82 13.91 11.68
CA ARG A 16 4.33 13.81 13.07
C ARG A 16 3.88 14.92 14.00
N GLY A 17 3.33 16.02 13.46
CA GLY A 17 3.08 17.22 14.24
C GLY A 17 4.34 18.05 14.53
N GLU A 18 5.42 17.87 13.77
CA GLU A 18 6.63 18.71 13.82
C GLU A 18 6.34 20.06 13.12
N ILE A 19 5.36 20.82 13.64
CA ILE A 19 4.91 22.12 13.07
C ILE A 19 5.76 23.28 13.62
N SER A 20 6.52 23.04 14.68
CA SER A 20 7.31 24.05 15.39
C SER A 20 8.81 23.80 15.21
N GLY A 21 9.43 24.50 14.27
CA GLY A 21 10.87 24.52 13.98
C GLY A 21 11.19 25.63 12.97
N PRO A 22 12.48 25.90 12.66
CA PRO A 22 12.87 26.97 11.74
C PRO A 22 12.37 26.79 10.29
N PHE A 23 11.74 25.67 9.98
CA PHE A 23 11.10 25.36 8.70
C PHE A 23 9.65 24.95 8.96
N LEU A 24 8.72 25.91 8.98
CA LEU A 24 7.29 25.64 9.00
C LEU A 24 6.93 24.80 7.76
N PHE A 25 6.26 23.66 7.95
CA PHE A 25 5.81 22.85 6.81
C PHE A 25 4.72 23.59 6.02
N ASP A 26 5.00 23.91 4.77
CA ASP A 26 4.03 24.58 3.89
C ASP A 26 3.03 23.56 3.34
N ILE A 27 1.88 23.45 4.02
CA ILE A 27 0.77 22.57 3.62
C ILE A 27 0.21 22.99 2.25
N ALA A 28 0.20 24.28 1.92
CA ALA A 28 -0.35 24.76 0.66
C ALA A 28 0.54 24.35 -0.51
N GLU A 29 1.87 24.49 -0.36
CA GLU A 29 2.85 23.99 -1.34
C GLU A 29 2.77 22.47 -1.48
N ALA A 30 2.75 21.74 -0.35
CA ALA A 30 2.65 20.28 -0.39
C ALA A 30 1.33 19.80 -1.04
N SER A 31 0.21 20.48 -0.80
CA SER A 31 -1.08 20.18 -1.43
C SER A 31 -1.09 20.51 -2.93
N ALA A 32 -0.37 21.55 -3.36
CA ALA A 32 -0.18 21.85 -4.77
C ALA A 32 0.66 20.77 -5.46
N GLU A 33 1.73 20.31 -4.81
CA GLU A 33 2.58 19.23 -5.32
C GLU A 33 1.84 17.89 -5.36
N GLN A 34 1.06 17.54 -4.33
CA GLN A 34 0.21 16.35 -4.34
C GLN A 34 -0.72 16.33 -5.55
N ARG A 35 -1.41 17.45 -5.84
CA ARG A 35 -2.29 17.58 -7.00
C ARG A 35 -1.54 17.46 -8.32
N ARG A 36 -0.33 18.03 -8.41
CA ARG A 36 0.53 17.92 -9.60
C ARG A 36 0.93 16.47 -9.86
N ILE A 37 1.35 15.75 -8.82
CA ILE A 37 1.71 14.33 -8.93
C ILE A 37 0.47 13.49 -9.27
N GLN A 38 -0.69 13.79 -8.67
CA GLN A 38 -1.95 13.11 -8.95
C GLN A 38 -2.36 13.27 -10.42
N ALA A 39 -2.32 14.49 -10.95
CA ALA A 39 -2.64 14.73 -12.36
C ALA A 39 -1.72 13.92 -13.30
N HIS A 40 -0.42 13.86 -13.00
CA HIS A 40 0.52 13.07 -13.78
C HIS A 40 0.24 11.56 -13.68
N LEU A 41 -0.13 11.07 -12.50
CA LEU A 41 -0.51 9.67 -12.30
C LEU A 41 -1.79 9.34 -13.06
N ASP A 42 -2.80 10.21 -13.02
CA ASP A 42 -4.06 10.03 -13.74
C ASP A 42 -3.84 10.01 -15.25
N ASP A 43 -3.02 10.91 -15.78
CA ASP A 43 -2.65 10.94 -17.20
C ASP A 43 -1.93 9.66 -17.60
N HIS A 44 -1.00 9.16 -16.76
CA HIS A 44 -0.34 7.88 -16.97
C HIS A 44 -1.33 6.71 -16.97
N ILE A 45 -2.25 6.66 -16.00
CA ILE A 45 -3.27 5.61 -15.90
C ILE A 45 -4.16 5.63 -17.16
N ARG A 46 -4.63 6.80 -17.59
CA ARG A 46 -5.44 6.93 -18.81
C ARG A 46 -4.68 6.45 -20.05
N ALA A 47 -3.45 6.92 -20.25
CA ALA A 47 -2.62 6.50 -21.39
C ALA A 47 -2.32 5.00 -21.37
N PHE A 48 -2.10 4.42 -20.18
CA PHE A 48 -1.89 3.00 -20.00
C PHE A 48 -3.14 2.18 -20.34
N GLU A 49 -4.32 2.59 -19.87
CA GLU A 49 -5.57 1.89 -20.19
C GLU A 49 -5.91 1.99 -21.69
N ASP A 50 -5.67 3.14 -22.33
CA ASP A 50 -5.80 3.30 -23.78
C ASP A 50 -4.86 2.35 -24.54
N TYR A 51 -3.61 2.22 -24.07
CA TYR A 51 -2.66 1.26 -24.64
C TYR A 51 -3.17 -0.18 -24.48
N VAL A 52 -3.64 -0.56 -23.29
CA VAL A 52 -4.18 -1.90 -23.03
C VAL A 52 -5.38 -2.21 -23.94
N LEU A 53 -6.28 -1.24 -24.15
CA LEU A 53 -7.42 -1.41 -25.06
C LEU A 53 -6.98 -1.62 -26.51
N ARG A 54 -5.98 -0.87 -26.99
CA ARG A 54 -5.43 -1.04 -28.35
C ARG A 54 -4.71 -2.36 -28.53
N GLN A 55 -4.07 -2.87 -27.48
CA GLN A 55 -3.34 -4.14 -27.52
C GLN A 55 -4.22 -5.36 -27.26
N ALA A 56 -5.46 -5.19 -26.78
CA ALA A 56 -6.36 -6.28 -26.42
C ALA A 56 -6.49 -7.39 -27.50
N PRO A 57 -6.55 -7.08 -28.81
CA PRO A 57 -6.61 -8.12 -29.85
C PRO A 57 -5.34 -9.00 -29.96
N TYR A 58 -4.20 -8.53 -29.43
CA TYR A 58 -2.89 -9.17 -29.54
C TYR A 58 -2.41 -9.79 -28.21
N LEU A 59 -3.18 -9.66 -27.12
CA LEU A 59 -2.84 -10.24 -25.82
C LEU A 59 -3.14 -11.74 -25.79
N VAL A 60 -2.18 -12.54 -26.28
CA VAL A 60 -2.34 -14.00 -26.37
C VAL A 60 -1.65 -14.74 -25.21
N ASN A 61 -0.71 -14.08 -24.50
CA ASN A 61 0.12 -14.72 -23.47
C ASN A 61 -0.30 -14.34 -22.04
N SER A 62 -0.29 -15.33 -21.14
CA SER A 62 -0.52 -15.16 -19.69
C SER A 62 0.44 -14.16 -19.04
N LYS A 63 1.68 -14.08 -19.53
CA LYS A 63 2.69 -13.13 -19.04
C LYS A 63 2.31 -11.67 -19.28
N ASP A 64 1.76 -11.34 -20.45
CA ASP A 64 1.36 -9.97 -20.79
C ASP A 64 0.13 -9.57 -19.97
N ALA A 65 -0.86 -10.46 -19.86
CA ALA A 65 -2.02 -10.26 -19.00
C ALA A 65 -1.62 -10.04 -17.53
N ARG A 66 -0.64 -10.80 -17.02
CA ARG A 66 -0.11 -10.65 -15.66
C ARG A 66 0.61 -9.31 -15.48
N SER A 67 1.40 -8.89 -16.47
CA SER A 67 2.12 -7.61 -16.43
C SER A 67 1.14 -6.44 -16.41
N ILE A 68 0.04 -6.52 -17.17
CA ILE A 68 -1.04 -5.52 -17.14
C ILE A 68 -1.71 -5.49 -15.76
N ASP A 69 -2.03 -6.66 -15.20
CA ASP A 69 -2.60 -6.71 -13.85
C ASP A 69 -1.63 -6.17 -12.79
N LEU A 70 -0.33 -6.39 -12.94
CA LEU A 70 0.69 -5.84 -12.05
C LEU A 70 0.73 -4.31 -12.12
N MET A 71 0.75 -3.72 -13.32
CA MET A 71 0.72 -2.26 -13.48
C MET A 71 -0.55 -1.66 -12.89
N ARG A 72 -1.72 -2.28 -13.11
CA ARG A 72 -2.98 -1.86 -12.48
C ARG A 72 -2.90 -1.97 -10.96
N LEU A 73 -2.34 -3.05 -10.42
CA LEU A 73 -2.16 -3.22 -8.97
C LEU A 73 -1.33 -2.09 -8.36
N GLN A 74 -0.22 -1.74 -9.02
CA GLN A 74 0.68 -0.68 -8.58
C GLN A 74 0.01 0.69 -8.66
N ASN A 75 -0.69 0.98 -9.75
CA ASN A 75 -1.42 2.24 -9.91
C ASN A 75 -2.44 2.45 -8.79
N GLU A 76 -3.25 1.44 -8.45
CA GLU A 76 -4.22 1.53 -7.35
C GLU A 76 -3.55 1.79 -6.00
N ALA A 77 -2.44 1.08 -5.72
CA ALA A 77 -1.71 1.26 -4.47
C ALA A 77 -1.05 2.65 -4.39
N LEU A 78 -0.45 3.12 -5.49
CA LEU A 78 0.22 4.41 -5.56
C LEU A 78 -0.76 5.58 -5.48
N THR A 79 -1.93 5.47 -6.12
CA THR A 79 -3.02 6.45 -5.97
C THR A 79 -3.44 6.56 -4.51
N ASN A 80 -3.73 5.43 -3.86
CA ASN A 80 -4.12 5.45 -2.45
C ASN A 80 -3.01 5.99 -1.51
N ILE A 81 -1.75 5.62 -1.75
CA ILE A 81 -0.60 6.17 -1.01
C ILE A 81 -0.52 7.69 -1.19
N LEU A 82 -0.69 8.18 -2.42
CA LEU A 82 -0.61 9.61 -2.72
C LEU A 82 -1.75 10.38 -2.06
N GLU A 83 -2.99 9.93 -2.22
CA GLU A 83 -4.20 10.57 -1.65
C GLU A 83 -4.14 10.65 -0.12
N THR A 84 -3.51 9.68 0.53
CA THR A 84 -3.39 9.62 2.00
C THR A 84 -2.11 10.27 2.55
N SER A 85 -1.21 10.78 1.70
CA SER A 85 0.11 11.29 2.13
C SER A 85 0.07 12.55 3.01
N LEU A 86 -0.99 13.36 2.91
CA LEU A 86 -1.19 14.56 3.73
C LEU A 86 -2.25 14.38 4.82
N VAL A 87 -2.68 13.13 5.04
CA VAL A 87 -3.70 12.84 6.05
C VAL A 87 -3.03 12.39 7.34
N THR A 88 -3.47 12.97 8.46
CA THR A 88 -2.91 12.67 9.78
C THR A 88 -3.65 11.51 10.46
N SER A 89 -4.96 11.36 10.25
CA SER A 89 -5.74 10.30 10.90
C SER A 89 -5.61 8.95 10.21
N GLU A 90 -5.38 7.89 10.98
CA GLU A 90 -5.39 6.51 10.49
C GLU A 90 -6.82 5.99 10.19
N MET A 91 -7.87 6.75 10.54
CA MET A 91 -9.25 6.41 10.20
C MET A 91 -9.53 6.57 8.72
N VAL A 92 -8.80 7.43 8.01
CA VAL A 92 -9.00 7.69 6.58
C VAL A 92 -8.91 6.43 5.73
N TYR A 93 -8.12 5.45 6.16
CA TYR A 93 -7.91 4.22 5.41
C TYR A 93 -9.17 3.34 5.35
N ASP A 94 -10.13 3.51 6.27
CA ASP A 94 -11.37 2.74 6.26
C ASP A 94 -12.22 3.04 5.02
N ASP A 95 -12.16 4.29 4.54
CA ASP A 95 -12.86 4.73 3.32
C ASP A 95 -12.33 4.05 2.05
N TYR A 96 -11.13 3.49 2.10
CA TYR A 96 -10.46 2.82 0.98
C TYR A 96 -10.63 1.30 0.98
N LEU A 97 -11.52 0.73 1.80
CA LEU A 97 -11.81 -0.70 1.80
C LEU A 97 -12.11 -1.28 0.39
N PRO A 98 -12.89 -0.61 -0.48
CA PRO A 98 -13.09 -1.09 -1.85
C PRO A 98 -11.79 -1.21 -2.66
N VAL A 99 -10.87 -0.25 -2.47
CA VAL A 99 -9.55 -0.25 -3.13
C VAL A 99 -8.70 -1.42 -2.61
N TYR A 100 -8.69 -1.66 -1.30
CA TYR A 100 -7.95 -2.80 -0.72
C TYR A 100 -8.49 -4.16 -1.17
N LYS A 101 -9.81 -4.32 -1.28
CA LYS A 101 -10.43 -5.52 -1.86
C LYS A 101 -10.04 -5.71 -3.33
N LYS A 102 -9.94 -4.61 -4.09
CA LYS A 102 -9.50 -4.64 -5.49
C LYS A 102 -8.02 -5.03 -5.62
N ILE A 103 -7.15 -4.47 -4.78
CA ILE A 103 -5.72 -4.79 -4.71
C ILE A 103 -5.53 -6.28 -4.37
N THR A 104 -6.15 -6.76 -3.29
CA THR A 104 -6.01 -8.17 -2.85
C THR A 104 -6.49 -9.16 -3.90
N ARG A 105 -7.66 -8.91 -4.52
CA ARG A 105 -8.17 -9.75 -5.62
C ARG A 105 -7.21 -9.80 -6.80
N ARG A 106 -6.64 -8.66 -7.19
CA ARG A 106 -5.72 -8.57 -8.34
C ARG A 106 -4.38 -9.24 -8.04
N ALA A 107 -3.84 -9.04 -6.84
CA ALA A 107 -2.66 -9.75 -6.37
C ALA A 107 -2.87 -11.28 -6.39
N GLU A 108 -4.03 -11.77 -5.93
CA GLU A 108 -4.34 -13.20 -6.00
C GLU A 108 -4.37 -13.75 -7.43
N LYS A 109 -4.93 -12.99 -8.38
CA LYS A 109 -4.93 -13.35 -9.80
C LYS A 109 -3.50 -13.44 -10.35
N ILE A 110 -2.65 -12.46 -10.03
CA ILE A 110 -1.24 -12.42 -10.43
C ILE A 110 -0.49 -13.62 -9.87
N ILE A 111 -0.61 -13.85 -8.55
CA ILE A 111 0.03 -14.96 -7.85
C ILE A 111 -0.43 -16.27 -8.50
N THR A 112 -1.73 -16.51 -8.60
CA THR A 112 -2.27 -17.77 -9.14
C THR A 112 -1.83 -18.02 -10.58
N SER A 113 -1.86 -17.00 -11.45
CA SER A 113 -1.37 -17.10 -12.82
C SER A 113 0.14 -17.39 -12.87
N PHE A 114 0.94 -16.79 -11.99
CA PHE A 114 2.37 -17.09 -11.95
C PHE A 114 2.65 -18.51 -11.46
N GLN A 115 1.86 -18.97 -10.48
CA GLN A 115 1.94 -20.33 -9.96
C GLN A 115 1.59 -21.37 -11.03
N SER A 116 0.60 -21.09 -11.91
CA SER A 116 0.25 -22.00 -13.00
C SER A 116 1.35 -22.12 -14.05
N ASP A 117 2.05 -21.04 -14.36
CA ASP A 117 3.05 -21.02 -15.43
C ASP A 117 4.39 -21.62 -14.99
N TYR A 118 4.79 -21.39 -13.74
CA TYR A 118 6.12 -21.74 -13.25
C TYR A 118 6.13 -22.90 -12.23
N GLY A 119 4.96 -23.37 -11.79
CA GLY A 119 4.86 -24.48 -10.85
C GLY A 119 5.68 -24.23 -9.58
N THR A 120 6.64 -25.10 -9.26
CA THR A 120 7.59 -24.95 -8.14
C THR A 120 8.91 -24.28 -8.53
N HIS A 121 9.20 -24.13 -9.83
CA HIS A 121 10.44 -23.55 -10.35
C HIS A 121 10.30 -22.04 -10.56
N ARG A 122 10.11 -21.32 -9.46
CA ARG A 122 9.90 -19.86 -9.47
C ARG A 122 11.21 -19.13 -9.12
N PRO A 123 11.53 -18.01 -9.78
CA PRO A 123 12.65 -17.18 -9.36
C PRO A 123 12.36 -16.57 -7.98
N CYS A 124 13.19 -16.87 -6.99
CA CYS A 124 13.01 -16.34 -5.63
C CYS A 124 13.34 -14.84 -5.51
N ILE A 125 14.02 -14.25 -6.49
CA ILE A 125 14.46 -12.85 -6.48
C ILE A 125 13.99 -12.17 -7.77
N VAL A 126 13.32 -11.04 -7.62
CA VAL A 126 12.89 -10.16 -8.72
C VAL A 126 13.42 -8.75 -8.44
N MET A 127 13.99 -8.13 -9.46
CA MET A 127 14.61 -6.79 -9.33
C MET A 127 13.57 -5.66 -9.31
N ASP A 128 12.42 -5.86 -9.96
CA ASP A 128 11.33 -4.89 -10.00
C ASP A 128 10.33 -5.08 -8.86
N MET A 129 9.62 -4.01 -8.49
CA MET A 129 8.49 -4.12 -7.57
C MET A 129 7.42 -5.02 -8.20
N GLY A 130 7.03 -6.06 -7.48
CA GLY A 130 5.96 -6.98 -7.85
C GLY A 130 4.73 -6.72 -6.98
N VAL A 131 4.18 -7.78 -6.38
CA VAL A 131 2.94 -7.70 -5.61
C VAL A 131 3.18 -7.38 -4.13
N ILE A 132 4.41 -7.55 -3.62
CA ILE A 132 4.71 -7.45 -2.19
C ILE A 132 4.44 -6.03 -1.65
N PRO A 133 4.92 -4.93 -2.27
CA PRO A 133 4.67 -3.58 -1.73
C PRO A 133 3.19 -3.24 -1.61
N SER A 134 2.37 -3.60 -2.62
CA SER A 134 0.93 -3.36 -2.61
C SER A 134 0.21 -4.19 -1.55
N LEU A 135 0.59 -5.46 -1.37
CA LEU A 135 0.01 -6.31 -0.34
C LEU A 135 0.44 -5.88 1.07
N LEU A 136 1.71 -5.50 1.24
CA LEU A 136 2.21 -4.94 2.50
C LEU A 136 1.43 -3.68 2.88
N TRP A 137 1.16 -2.80 1.91
CA TRP A 137 0.34 -1.62 2.15
C TRP A 137 -1.07 -1.96 2.66
N VAL A 138 -1.74 -2.93 2.02
CA VAL A 138 -3.05 -3.42 2.51
C VAL A 138 -2.93 -4.00 3.91
N CYS A 139 -1.90 -4.80 4.19
CA CYS A 139 -1.67 -5.42 5.49
C CYS A 139 -1.53 -4.40 6.62
N LEU A 140 -0.81 -3.30 6.36
CA LEU A 140 -0.54 -2.27 7.35
C LEU A 140 -1.72 -1.29 7.52
N LYS A 141 -2.45 -0.98 6.44
CA LYS A 141 -3.42 0.13 6.45
C LYS A 141 -4.89 -0.28 6.44
N CYS A 142 -5.24 -1.47 5.98
CA CYS A 142 -6.62 -1.95 5.97
C CYS A 142 -6.99 -2.53 7.34
N ARG A 143 -8.04 -2.02 8.00
CA ARG A 143 -8.50 -2.53 9.31
C ARG A 143 -9.69 -3.50 9.19
N ASP A 144 -10.15 -3.79 7.97
CA ASP A 144 -11.11 -4.87 7.70
C ASP A 144 -10.45 -6.24 7.86
N PHE A 145 -10.85 -6.97 8.89
CA PHE A 145 -10.26 -8.25 9.28
C PHE A 145 -10.20 -9.26 8.11
N PRO A 146 -11.28 -9.54 7.35
CA PRO A 146 -11.24 -10.49 6.24
C PRO A 146 -10.25 -10.10 5.14
N THR A 147 -10.26 -8.83 4.73
CA THR A 147 -9.38 -8.33 3.65
C THR A 147 -7.92 -8.36 4.08
N ARG A 148 -7.62 -7.92 5.31
CA ARG A 148 -6.26 -7.92 5.85
C ARG A 148 -5.70 -9.33 6.00
N HIS A 149 -6.46 -10.27 6.56
CA HIS A 149 -6.02 -11.67 6.66
C HIS A 149 -5.82 -12.34 5.30
N ARG A 150 -6.64 -12.01 4.30
CA ARG A 150 -6.44 -12.49 2.93
C ARG A 150 -5.13 -11.96 2.35
N ALA A 151 -4.81 -10.68 2.56
CA ALA A 151 -3.54 -10.10 2.11
C ALA A 151 -2.31 -10.81 2.72
N VAL A 152 -2.35 -11.12 4.03
CA VAL A 152 -1.28 -11.88 4.70
C VAL A 152 -1.10 -13.26 4.07
N LYS A 153 -2.19 -14.00 3.85
CA LYS A 153 -2.13 -15.32 3.19
C LYS A 153 -1.56 -15.24 1.78
N LEU A 154 -1.80 -14.14 1.05
CA LEU A 154 -1.22 -13.93 -0.27
C LEU A 154 0.29 -13.68 -0.20
N LEU A 155 0.77 -12.91 0.79
CA LEU A 155 2.21 -12.75 1.04
C LEU A 155 2.88 -14.09 1.38
N GLU A 156 2.24 -14.93 2.22
CA GLU A 156 2.73 -16.27 2.54
C GLU A 156 2.79 -17.19 1.30
N ARG A 157 1.83 -17.05 0.38
CA ARG A 157 1.79 -17.79 -0.90
C ARG A 157 2.77 -17.25 -1.95
N TRP A 158 3.44 -16.14 -1.67
CA TRP A 158 4.37 -15.46 -2.57
C TRP A 158 5.78 -15.37 -1.96
N PRO A 159 6.51 -16.50 -1.83
CA PRO A 159 7.84 -16.55 -1.22
C PRO A 159 8.93 -15.94 -2.13
N HIS A 160 8.84 -14.62 -2.37
CA HIS A 160 9.75 -13.87 -3.23
C HIS A 160 10.43 -12.75 -2.45
N ARG A 161 11.58 -12.33 -2.99
CA ARG A 161 12.24 -11.09 -2.63
C ARG A 161 12.13 -10.11 -3.80
N GLU A 162 11.46 -8.99 -3.56
CA GLU A 162 11.28 -7.90 -4.52
C GLU A 162 12.15 -6.72 -4.08
N GLY A 163 13.40 -6.67 -4.56
CA GLY A 163 14.40 -5.73 -4.08
C GLY A 163 14.63 -5.82 -2.56
N ALA A 164 14.23 -4.78 -1.82
CA ALA A 164 14.35 -4.71 -0.36
C ALA A 164 13.24 -5.49 0.39
N TYR A 165 12.18 -5.89 -0.30
CA TYR A 165 11.02 -6.54 0.31
C TYR A 165 11.19 -8.06 0.31
N ASP A 166 11.37 -8.65 1.49
CA ASP A 166 11.36 -10.11 1.68
C ASP A 166 10.00 -10.55 2.25
N SER A 167 9.29 -11.42 1.53
CA SER A 167 7.92 -11.81 1.91
C SER A 167 7.87 -12.51 3.27
N HIS A 168 8.86 -13.35 3.62
CA HIS A 168 8.84 -14.09 4.89
C HIS A 168 9.05 -13.16 6.08
N LEU A 169 10.03 -12.25 5.98
CA LEU A 169 10.26 -11.23 7.00
C LEU A 169 9.03 -10.34 7.18
N LEU A 170 8.44 -9.89 6.07
CA LEU A 170 7.28 -9.00 6.10
C LEU A 170 6.03 -9.67 6.68
N VAL A 171 5.82 -10.96 6.44
CA VAL A 171 4.71 -11.70 7.07
C VAL A 171 4.81 -11.68 8.59
N GLN A 172 6.02 -11.85 9.14
CA GLN A 172 6.21 -11.79 10.60
C GLN A 172 5.94 -10.38 11.13
N ILE A 173 6.53 -9.36 10.50
CA ILE A 173 6.32 -7.96 10.88
C ILE A 173 4.83 -7.60 10.84
N VAL A 174 4.10 -8.03 9.81
CA VAL A 174 2.67 -7.76 9.68
C VAL A 174 1.85 -8.47 10.75
N LYS A 175 2.19 -9.73 11.10
CA LYS A 175 1.50 -10.44 12.17
C LYS A 175 1.69 -9.73 13.51
N ASP A 176 2.91 -9.30 13.81
CA ASP A 176 3.21 -8.54 15.03
C ASP A 176 2.47 -7.20 15.04
N HIS A 177 2.47 -6.47 13.91
CA HIS A 177 1.70 -5.24 13.74
C HIS A 177 0.20 -5.46 14.01
N MET A 178 -0.39 -6.52 13.48
CA MET A 178 -1.81 -6.85 13.69
C MET A 178 -2.13 -7.21 15.14
N VAL A 179 -1.19 -7.81 15.87
CA VAL A 179 -1.34 -8.12 17.31
C VAL A 179 -1.27 -6.85 18.15
N LEU A 180 -0.33 -5.97 17.85
CA LEU A 180 -0.17 -4.69 18.55
C LEU A 180 -1.37 -3.75 18.38
N GLU A 181 -2.09 -3.85 17.25
CA GLU A 181 -3.32 -3.09 17.02
C GLU A 181 -4.56 -3.66 17.74
N GLN A 182 -4.46 -4.80 18.45
CA GLN A 182 -5.61 -5.36 19.14
C GLN A 182 -5.95 -4.54 20.39
N PRO A 183 -7.22 -4.14 20.58
CA PRO A 183 -7.63 -3.44 21.79
C PRO A 183 -7.45 -4.33 23.02
N ILE A 184 -7.16 -3.71 24.17
CA ILE A 184 -7.04 -4.42 25.45
C ILE A 184 -8.38 -5.09 25.75
N ALA A 185 -8.36 -6.34 26.22
CA ALA A 185 -9.49 -7.27 26.35
C ALA A 185 -10.68 -6.84 27.25
N GLY A 186 -10.78 -5.56 27.63
CA GLY A 186 -11.90 -4.97 28.37
C GLY A 186 -12.94 -4.26 27.50
N ASP A 187 -12.57 -3.80 26.29
CA ASP A 187 -13.51 -3.23 25.32
C ASP A 187 -13.99 -4.37 24.42
N GLY A 188 -15.17 -4.90 24.72
CA GLY A 188 -15.74 -6.12 24.10
C GLY A 188 -15.42 -6.20 22.61
N ALA A 189 -14.84 -7.34 22.20
CA ALA A 189 -14.30 -7.64 20.87
C ALA A 189 -15.05 -6.94 19.72
N THR A 190 -14.69 -5.69 19.46
CA THR A 190 -15.27 -4.92 18.39
C THR A 190 -14.56 -5.36 17.13
N ALA A 191 -15.32 -5.65 16.08
CA ALA A 191 -14.78 -6.07 14.79
C ALA A 191 -13.90 -4.99 14.12
N ASN A 192 -13.76 -3.82 14.74
CA ASN A 192 -13.11 -2.65 14.18
C ASN A 192 -12.04 -2.11 15.14
N VAL A 193 -10.82 -1.92 14.64
CA VAL A 193 -9.68 -1.39 15.42
C VAL A 193 -9.91 0.11 15.68
N PRO A 194 -10.00 0.57 16.95
CA PRO A 194 -10.19 1.98 17.26
C PRO A 194 -8.93 2.80 16.93
N GLU A 195 -9.08 4.09 16.64
CA GLU A 195 -7.97 4.96 16.19
C GLU A 195 -6.76 4.93 17.14
N TYR A 196 -7.00 4.94 18.46
CA TYR A 196 -5.94 4.94 19.47
C TYR A 196 -5.07 3.67 19.45
N ALA A 197 -5.60 2.55 18.93
CA ALA A 197 -4.89 1.29 18.82
C ALA A 197 -4.19 1.13 17.46
N ARG A 198 -4.48 2.00 16.47
CA ARG A 198 -3.89 1.91 15.14
C ARG A 198 -2.45 2.38 15.17
N ILE A 199 -1.58 1.60 14.54
CA ILE A 199 -0.18 1.97 14.38
C ILE A 199 -0.06 2.92 13.19
N ASP A 200 0.37 4.14 13.48
CA ASP A 200 0.72 5.13 12.46
C ASP A 200 2.00 4.68 11.72
N SER A 201 2.11 5.02 10.44
CA SER A 201 3.36 4.83 9.69
C SER A 201 4.50 5.71 10.22
N VAL A 202 4.17 6.69 11.06
CA VAL A 202 5.11 7.68 11.54
C VAL A 202 4.95 7.86 13.05
N MET A 203 6.05 7.72 13.79
CA MET A 203 6.05 7.97 15.24
C MET A 203 5.82 9.46 15.49
N ARG A 204 4.65 9.82 16.04
CA ARG A 204 4.37 11.21 16.42
C ARG A 204 5.23 11.61 17.61
N VAL A 205 5.75 12.84 17.58
CA VAL A 205 6.47 13.41 18.72
C VAL A 205 5.41 13.94 19.69
N ASN A 206 5.29 13.34 20.87
CA ASN A 206 4.43 13.88 21.93
C ASN A 206 5.06 15.18 22.46
N THR A 207 4.58 16.33 22.01
CA THR A 207 4.97 17.63 22.56
C THR A 207 4.23 17.98 23.85
N SER A 208 3.41 17.08 24.40
CA SER A 208 2.61 17.30 25.61
C SER A 208 3.32 16.91 26.91
N GLY A 209 4.62 17.23 27.03
CA GLY A 209 5.45 16.87 28.19
C GLY A 209 6.32 18.00 28.75
N GLU A 210 6.05 19.25 28.38
CA GLU A 210 6.70 20.43 28.97
C GLU A 210 5.64 21.39 29.53
N GLU A 211 5.06 21.05 30.68
CA GLU A 211 4.58 22.01 31.69
C GLU A 211 4.79 21.43 33.09
#